data_AF-A0A251SEV9-F1
#
_entry.id   AF-A0A251SEV9-F1
#
_cell.length_a   1.000
_cell.length_b   1.000
_cell.length_c   1.000
_cell.angle_alpha   90.00
_cell.angle_beta   90.00
_cell.angle_gamma   90.00
#
_symmetry.space_group_name_H-M   'P 1'
#
loop_
_entity.id
_entity.type
_entity.pdbx_description
1 polymer ?
#
loop_
_entity_poly.entity_id
_entity_poly.type
_entity_poly.pdbx_seq_one_letter_code
_entity_poly.pdbx_strand_id
1 'polypeptide(L)'
;MESGVICNKALDELESEISVLTKVRHRHLVLLLGYSTQGLKRILVYEYMPQGELSRHLFHWKNFKLEPLYWKRRLSIALDGARSMEYLHSFGLWTGETRPGWWEVNNDSGS
;
A
#
# COMPACT_ATOMS: atom_id res chain seq x y z
N MET A 1 16.22 -26.33 -18.70
CA MET A 1 16.40 -26.09 -17.25
C MET A 1 16.37 -24.58 -17.03
N GLU A 2 15.19 -24.00 -16.86
CA GLU A 2 15.02 -22.56 -16.59
C GLU A 2 14.28 -22.42 -15.25
N SER A 3 15.03 -22.31 -14.15
CA SER A 3 14.45 -22.08 -12.82
C SER A 3 15.29 -21.15 -11.93
N GLY A 4 16.37 -20.55 -12.47
CA GLY A 4 17.30 -19.74 -11.67
C GLY A 4 16.95 -18.25 -11.55
N VAL A 5 16.11 -17.70 -12.42
CA VAL A 5 16.00 -16.22 -12.58
C VAL A 5 14.68 -15.63 -12.05
N ILE A 6 13.67 -16.46 -11.77
CA ILE A 6 12.35 -16.00 -11.27
C ILE A 6 12.37 -15.75 -9.74
N CYS A 7 13.36 -16.24 -9.00
CA CYS A 7 13.29 -16.23 -7.53
C CYS A 7 13.65 -14.88 -6.88
N ASN A 8 14.68 -14.17 -7.37
CA ASN A 8 15.20 -12.98 -6.68
C ASN A 8 14.28 -11.76 -6.81
N LYS A 9 13.88 -11.40 -8.04
CA LYS A 9 12.95 -10.26 -8.23
C LYS A 9 11.64 -10.43 -7.48
N ALA A 10 11.07 -11.63 -7.49
CA ALA A 10 9.85 -11.92 -6.73
C ALA A 10 10.08 -11.92 -5.21
N LEU A 11 11.32 -12.11 -4.73
CA LEU A 11 11.66 -11.94 -3.30
C LEU A 11 11.72 -10.46 -2.99
N ASP A 12 12.44 -9.69 -3.80
CA ASP A 12 12.60 -8.25 -3.62
C ASP A 12 11.25 -7.53 -3.68
N GLU A 13 10.36 -7.92 -4.59
CA GLU A 13 8.99 -7.42 -4.69
C GLU A 13 8.17 -7.77 -3.44
N LEU A 14 8.26 -9.01 -2.96
CA LEU A 14 7.53 -9.42 -1.75
C LEU A 14 8.07 -8.73 -0.50
N GLU A 15 9.39 -8.61 -0.34
CA GLU A 15 10.02 -7.94 0.79
C GLU A 15 9.75 -6.43 0.78
N SER A 16 9.75 -5.81 -0.41
CA SER A 16 9.37 -4.40 -0.55
C SER A 16 7.89 -4.19 -0.22
N GLU A 17 7.01 -5.06 -0.69
CA GLU A 17 5.58 -5.03 -0.38
C GLU A 17 5.34 -5.22 1.12
N ILE A 18 5.97 -6.20 1.77
CA ILE A 18 5.91 -6.42 3.22
C ILE A 18 6.45 -5.20 3.98
N SER A 19 7.58 -4.64 3.58
CA SER A 19 8.21 -3.48 4.24
C SER A 19 7.31 -2.25 4.20
N VAL A 20 6.61 -2.03 3.09
CA VAL A 20 5.64 -0.94 2.94
C VAL A 20 4.36 -1.23 3.73
N LEU A 21 3.74 -2.40 3.53
CA LEU A 21 2.46 -2.75 4.14
C LEU A 21 2.52 -2.92 5.66
N THR A 22 3.67 -3.34 6.21
CA THR A 22 3.85 -3.44 7.67
C THR A 22 3.84 -2.07 8.34
N LYS A 23 4.32 -1.04 7.64
CA LYS A 23 4.45 0.32 8.19
C LYS A 23 3.25 1.20 7.88
N VAL A 24 2.45 0.82 6.89
CA VAL A 24 1.33 1.61 6.39
C VAL A 24 0.02 1.09 6.97
N ARG A 25 -0.61 1.88 7.83
CA ARG A 25 -1.96 1.61 8.37
C ARG A 25 -2.86 2.78 8.03
N HIS A 26 -3.69 2.61 6.99
CA HIS A 26 -4.65 3.63 6.56
C HIS A 26 -6.03 3.02 6.35
N ARG A 27 -7.08 3.77 6.67
CA ARG A 27 -8.49 3.34 6.52
C ARG A 27 -8.93 2.98 5.09
N HIS A 28 -8.11 3.34 4.09
CA HIS A 28 -8.36 3.07 2.67
C HIS A 28 -7.35 2.09 2.07
N LEU A 29 -6.52 1.45 2.91
CA LEU A 29 -5.56 0.43 2.49
C LEU A 29 -5.90 -0.90 3.17
N VAL A 30 -5.74 -1.99 2.43
CA VAL A 30 -5.96 -3.35 2.96
C VAL A 30 -4.89 -3.61 4.01
N LEU A 31 -5.30 -3.95 5.22
CA LEU A 31 -4.35 -4.26 6.28
C LEU A 31 -3.73 -5.64 6.04
N LEU A 32 -2.39 -5.69 6.03
CA LEU A 32 -1.65 -6.94 6.12
C LEU A 32 -1.71 -7.43 7.57
N LEU A 33 -2.33 -8.59 7.80
CA LEU A 33 -2.44 -9.23 9.11
C LEU A 33 -1.19 -10.03 9.47
N GLY A 34 -0.50 -10.59 8.48
CA GLY A 34 0.72 -11.34 8.67
C GLY A 34 1.31 -11.86 7.37
N TYR A 35 2.55 -12.30 7.43
CA TYR A 35 3.25 -12.90 6.29
C TYR A 35 4.09 -14.08 6.76
N SER A 36 4.35 -15.04 5.86
CA SER A 36 5.29 -16.12 6.07
C SER A 36 6.16 -16.29 4.85
N THR A 37 7.48 -16.24 5.05
CA THR A 37 8.52 -16.36 4.01
C THR A 37 9.36 -17.63 4.16
N GLN A 38 8.82 -18.68 4.80
CA GLN A 38 9.60 -19.86 5.13
C GLN A 38 9.86 -20.76 3.89
N GLY A 39 11.11 -20.78 3.44
CA GLY A 39 11.58 -21.65 2.36
C GLY A 39 11.06 -21.22 0.98
N LEU A 40 10.47 -22.17 0.23
CA LEU A 40 9.93 -21.90 -1.12
C LEU A 40 8.49 -21.39 -1.11
N LYS A 41 7.84 -21.32 0.06
CA LYS A 41 6.44 -20.89 0.18
C LYS A 41 6.37 -19.48 0.74
N ARG A 42 5.69 -18.61 0.01
CA ARG A 42 5.45 -17.20 0.38
C ARG A 42 3.96 -17.00 0.52
N ILE A 43 3.52 -16.56 1.70
CA ILE A 43 2.11 -16.38 2.02
C ILE A 43 1.93 -15.00 2.63
N LEU A 44 0.96 -14.25 2.11
CA LEU A 44 0.50 -12.98 2.66
C LEU A 44 -0.94 -13.16 3.16
N VAL A 45 -1.20 -12.72 4.38
CA VAL A 45 -2.52 -12.79 5.02
C VAL A 45 -3.05 -11.39 5.14
N TYR A 46 -4.14 -11.10 4.44
CA TYR A 46 -4.81 -9.80 4.41
C TYR A 46 -6.10 -9.81 5.21
N GLU A 47 -6.56 -8.62 5.63
CA GLU A 47 -7.92 -8.45 6.13
C GLU A 47 -8.94 -8.87 5.06
N TYR A 48 -9.93 -9.67 5.49
CA TYR A 48 -10.95 -10.15 4.59
C TYR A 48 -11.86 -9.00 4.13
N MET A 49 -11.97 -8.83 2.82
CA MET A 49 -12.87 -7.84 2.21
C MET A 49 -14.16 -8.52 1.76
N PRO A 50 -15.29 -8.38 2.52
CA PRO A 50 -16.53 -9.10 2.20
C PRO A 50 -17.16 -8.66 0.88
N GLN A 51 -16.91 -7.41 0.46
CA GLN A 51 -17.37 -6.88 -0.82
C GLN A 51 -16.48 -7.33 -1.99
N GLY A 52 -15.35 -7.98 -1.69
CA GLY A 52 -14.28 -8.41 -2.60
C GLY A 52 -13.82 -7.33 -3.57
N GLU A 53 -13.34 -7.76 -4.74
CA GLU A 53 -12.58 -6.87 -5.61
C GLU A 53 -13.42 -5.77 -6.25
N LEU A 54 -12.88 -4.55 -6.26
CA LEU A 54 -13.49 -3.37 -6.87
C LEU A 54 -13.76 -3.55 -8.37
N SER A 55 -12.91 -4.29 -9.09
CA SER A 55 -13.10 -4.56 -10.52
C SER A 55 -14.42 -5.30 -10.81
N ARG A 56 -14.90 -6.12 -9.86
CA ARG A 56 -16.19 -6.81 -9.97
C ARG A 56 -17.35 -5.81 -9.95
N HIS A 57 -17.24 -4.76 -9.16
CA HIS A 57 -18.25 -3.70 -9.05
C HIS A 57 -18.14 -2.65 -10.16
N LEU A 58 -16.96 -2.43 -10.74
CA LEU A 58 -16.74 -1.44 -11.79
C LEU A 58 -16.98 -1.98 -13.21
N PHE A 59 -16.43 -3.16 -13.52
CA PHE A 59 -16.39 -3.68 -14.90
C PHE A 59 -17.25 -4.93 -15.07
N HIS A 60 -17.27 -5.82 -14.08
CA HIS A 60 -17.95 -7.12 -14.18
C HIS A 60 -19.32 -7.17 -13.50
N TRP A 61 -19.89 -6.01 -13.14
CA TRP A 61 -21.13 -5.94 -12.34
C TRP A 61 -22.29 -6.71 -12.98
N LYS A 62 -22.38 -6.69 -14.32
CA LYS A 62 -23.38 -7.46 -15.08
C LYS A 62 -23.22 -8.98 -14.90
N ASN A 63 -21.98 -9.48 -14.91
CA ASN A 63 -21.69 -10.91 -14.80
C ASN A 63 -22.00 -11.43 -13.39
N PHE A 64 -21.83 -10.58 -12.38
CA PHE A 64 -22.10 -10.91 -10.98
C PHE A 64 -23.52 -10.53 -10.53
N LYS A 65 -24.41 -10.09 -11.44
CA LYS A 65 -25.77 -9.61 -11.13
C LYS A 65 -25.80 -8.52 -10.04
N LEU A 66 -24.76 -7.69 -9.99
CA LEU A 66 -24.63 -6.56 -9.07
C LEU A 66 -25.24 -5.31 -9.69
N GLU A 67 -25.64 -4.34 -8.88
CA GLU A 67 -26.05 -3.04 -9.40
C GLU A 67 -24.83 -2.18 -9.75
N PRO A 68 -24.90 -1.37 -10.83
CA PRO A 68 -23.81 -0.48 -11.20
C PRO A 68 -23.61 0.60 -10.12
N LEU A 69 -22.36 0.81 -9.73
CA LEU A 69 -22.02 1.87 -8.77
C LEU A 69 -22.42 3.25 -9.31
N TYR A 70 -23.19 4.00 -8.50
CA TYR A 70 -23.52 5.40 -8.75
C TYR A 70 -22.28 6.26 -8.90
N TRP A 71 -22.37 7.32 -9.71
CA TRP A 71 -21.26 8.23 -9.98
C TRP A 71 -20.63 8.82 -8.71
N LYS A 72 -21.46 9.25 -7.75
CA LYS A 72 -21.00 9.76 -6.46
C LYS A 72 -20.14 8.75 -5.69
N ARG A 73 -20.49 7.46 -5.75
CA ARG A 73 -19.72 6.40 -5.11
C ARG A 73 -18.38 6.16 -5.81
N ARG A 74 -18.37 6.21 -7.14
CA ARG A 74 -17.12 6.11 -7.93
C ARG A 74 -16.15 7.23 -7.60
N LEU A 75 -16.65 8.48 -7.48
CA LEU A 75 -15.84 9.62 -7.07
C LEU A 75 -15.26 9.45 -5.66
N SER A 76 -16.06 8.96 -4.71
CA SER A 76 -15.55 8.67 -3.35
C SER A 76 -14.43 7.65 -3.38
N ILE A 77 -14.58 6.56 -4.16
CA ILE A 77 -13.55 5.52 -4.28
C ILE A 77 -12.27 6.07 -4.92
N ALA A 78 -12.40 6.91 -5.96
CA ALA A 78 -11.25 7.55 -6.60
C ALA A 78 -10.52 8.50 -5.62
N LEU A 79 -11.28 9.27 -4.82
CA LEU A 79 -10.71 10.15 -3.81
C LEU A 79 -10.00 9.36 -2.69
N ASP A 80 -10.61 8.28 -2.23
CA ASP A 80 -10.04 7.40 -1.21
C ASP A 80 -8.74 6.75 -1.72
N GLY A 81 -8.71 6.33 -3.00
CA GLY A 81 -7.51 5.83 -3.67
C GLY A 81 -6.41 6.89 -3.84
N ALA A 82 -6.78 8.12 -4.19
CA ALA A 82 -5.83 9.23 -4.26
C ALA A 82 -5.20 9.53 -2.89
N ARG A 83 -6.00 9.54 -1.82
CA ARG A 83 -5.52 9.70 -0.44
C ARG A 83 -4.62 8.57 0.00
N SER A 84 -4.94 7.32 -0.35
CA SER A 84 -4.05 6.20 -0.03
C SER A 84 -2.72 6.31 -0.78
N MET A 85 -2.73 6.78 -2.03
CA MET A 85 -1.50 7.00 -2.80
C MET A 85 -0.67 8.15 -2.23
N GLU A 86 -1.30 9.26 -1.86
CA GLU A 86 -0.66 10.37 -1.16
C GLU A 86 -0.01 9.90 0.15
N TYR A 87 -0.72 9.08 0.93
CA TYR A 87 -0.19 8.50 2.16
C TYR A 87 1.03 7.60 1.88
N LEU A 88 0.96 6.73 0.87
CA LEU A 88 2.08 5.87 0.47
C LEU A 88 3.29 6.69 -0.02
N HIS A 89 3.05 7.75 -0.80
CA HIS A 89 4.10 8.65 -1.26
C HIS A 89 4.76 9.42 -0.11
N SER A 90 3.97 9.96 0.82
CA SER A 90 4.50 10.64 2.02
C SER A 90 5.32 9.68 2.89
N PHE A 91 4.95 8.40 2.93
CA PHE A 91 5.66 7.38 3.68
C PHE A 91 6.97 6.93 3.00
N GLY A 92 6.99 6.81 1.67
CA GLY A 92 8.17 6.47 0.87
C GLY A 92 9.20 7.61 0.74
N LEU A 93 8.76 8.86 0.88
CA LEU A 93 9.64 10.04 0.89
C LEU A 93 10.47 10.19 2.18
N TRP A 94 10.21 9.39 3.23
CA TRP A 94 10.97 9.46 4.49
C TRP A 94 12.10 8.42 4.59
N THR A 95 12.21 7.47 3.65
CA THR A 95 13.33 6.51 3.63
C THR A 95 14.56 7.01 2.85
N GLY A 96 14.49 8.21 2.27
CA GLY A 96 15.64 8.92 1.68
C GLY A 96 15.94 10.18 2.49
N GLU A 97 16.82 10.06 3.48
CA GLU A 97 17.62 11.14 4.06
C GLU A 97 16.98 12.54 4.16
N THR A 98 16.37 12.84 5.31
CA THR A 98 16.56 14.17 5.91
C THR A 98 16.82 14.00 7.39
N ARG A 99 18.11 14.09 7.75
CA ARG A 99 18.54 14.22 9.14
C ARG A 99 17.83 15.44 9.76
N PRO A 100 17.09 15.27 10.87
CA PRO A 100 16.50 16.38 11.57
C PRO A 100 17.59 17.06 12.40
N GLY A 101 18.17 18.13 11.83
CA GLY A 101 19.22 18.94 12.45
C GLY A 101 19.21 20.41 12.02
N TRP A 102 18.15 20.87 11.35
CA TRP A 102 18.01 22.27 10.88
C TRP A 102 17.17 23.15 11.82
N TRP A 103 16.83 22.71 13.03
CA TRP A 103 16.43 23.65 14.08
C TRP A 103 17.65 24.28 14.74
N GLU A 104 18.67 24.65 13.96
CA GLU A 104 19.82 25.40 14.46
C GLU A 104 19.32 26.47 15.43
N VAL A 105 19.58 26.14 16.69
CA VAL A 105 19.93 27.00 17.80
C VAL A 105 19.22 28.34 17.75
N ASN A 106 18.14 28.40 18.52
CA ASN A 106 17.65 29.61 19.18
C ASN A 106 18.73 30.69 19.28
N ASN A 107 18.35 31.90 18.86
CA ASN A 107 18.41 33.08 19.71
C ASN A 107 19.43 32.95 20.85
N ASP A 108 20.63 33.52 20.66
CA ASP A 108 21.30 34.38 21.64
C ASP A 108 22.72 34.72 21.15
N SER A 109 22.92 35.98 20.74
CA SER A 109 23.96 36.85 21.35
C SER A 109 24.05 38.20 20.62
N GLY A 110 23.55 39.23 21.31
CA GLY A 110 24.08 40.60 21.41
C GLY A 110 24.72 41.27 20.20
N SER A 111 24.11 42.39 19.80
CA SER A 111 24.83 43.62 19.44
C SER A 111 24.24 44.76 20.24
#